data_AF-A0A846QJK7-F1
#
_entry.id   AF-A0A846QJK7-F1
#
_cell.length_a   1.000
_cell.length_b   1.000
_cell.length_c   1.000
_cell.angle_alpha   90.00
_cell.angle_beta   90.00
_cell.angle_gamma   90.00
#
_symmetry.space_group_name_H-M   'P 1'
#
loop_
_entity.id
_entity.type
_entity.pdbx_description
1 polymer ?
#
loop_
_entity_poly.entity_id
_entity_poly.type
_entity_poly.pdbx_seq_one_letter_code
_entity_poly.pdbx_strand_id
1 'polypeptide(L)'
;MPTKLVVTKMLQCEVCGETFSRSYDQCPKCGSEDFTGYRMVNPIARLPMELILTVAAHLTWLLGSAGCIAFLWNTDTPDPHTNLLLAFAGFGFLLLSLILSIALFGIAELLGRTIRIQRRVKAFVEDYWSQSD
;
A
#
# COMPACT_ATOMS: atom_id res chain seq x y z
N MET A 1 -16.64 7.97 4.28
CA MET A 1 -16.53 9.21 3.49
C MET A 1 -15.68 8.92 2.26
N PRO A 2 -16.20 9.02 1.03
CA PRO A 2 -15.37 8.82 -0.15
C PRO A 2 -14.38 9.99 -0.23
N THR A 3 -13.10 9.72 0.02
CA THR A 3 -12.00 10.65 -0.22
C THR A 3 -12.03 11.06 -1.68
N LYS A 4 -12.34 12.33 -1.96
CA LYS A 4 -12.17 12.92 -3.30
C LYS A 4 -10.73 12.64 -3.76
N LEU A 5 -10.60 11.78 -4.76
CA LEU A 5 -9.36 11.62 -5.52
C LEU A 5 -9.05 12.98 -6.15
N VAL A 6 -8.14 13.74 -5.55
CA VAL A 6 -7.61 14.97 -6.15
C VAL A 6 -6.68 14.51 -7.27
N VAL A 7 -7.27 14.28 -8.44
CA VAL A 7 -6.49 14.03 -9.66
C VAL A 7 -5.93 15.38 -10.09
N THR A 8 -4.67 15.63 -9.77
CA THR A 8 -4.00 16.88 -10.13
C THR A 8 -3.69 16.83 -11.63
N LYS A 9 -4.41 17.62 -12.41
CA LYS A 9 -4.14 17.82 -13.84
C LYS A 9 -2.83 18.62 -13.98
N MET A 10 -1.76 17.97 -14.40
CA MET A 10 -0.49 18.63 -14.73
C MET A 10 -0.39 18.84 -16.24
N LEU A 11 0.11 20.01 -16.65
CA LEU A 11 0.39 20.30 -18.06
C LEU A 11 1.70 19.64 -18.45
N GLN A 12 1.80 19.15 -19.68
CA GLN A 12 3.03 18.64 -20.26
C GLN A 12 3.46 19.56 -21.41
N CYS A 13 4.72 19.99 -21.40
CA CYS A 13 5.29 20.77 -22.49
C CYS A 13 5.49 19.89 -23.72
N GLU A 14 5.09 20.37 -24.90
CA GLU A 14 5.28 19.69 -26.18
C GLU A 14 6.75 19.62 -26.60
N VAL A 15 7.50 20.70 -26.35
CA VAL A 15 8.89 20.85 -26.79
C VAL A 15 9.87 20.06 -25.92
N CYS A 16 9.72 20.10 -24.60
CA CYS A 16 10.70 19.52 -23.68
C CYS A 16 10.16 18.35 -22.83
N GLY A 17 8.88 18.01 -22.97
CA GLY A 17 8.23 16.89 -22.29
C GLY A 17 8.06 17.04 -20.77
N GLU A 18 8.44 18.18 -20.20
CA GLU A 18 8.41 18.44 -18.74
C GLU A 18 6.96 18.59 -18.25
N THR A 19 6.63 17.98 -17.11
CA THR A 19 5.29 18.06 -16.50
C THR A 19 5.27 19.04 -15.33
N PHE A 20 4.42 20.06 -15.40
CA PHE A 20 4.36 21.11 -14.38
C PHE A 20 2.90 21.48 -14.03
N SER A 21 2.72 22.19 -12.92
CA SER A 21 1.39 22.60 -12.47
C SER A 21 0.80 23.66 -13.39
N ARG A 22 -0.53 23.66 -13.53
CA ARG A 22 -1.29 24.66 -14.33
C ARG A 22 -1.17 26.11 -13.84
N SER A 23 -0.39 26.34 -12.79
CA SER A 23 -0.11 27.67 -12.24
C SER A 23 0.97 28.44 -13.03
N TYR A 24 1.63 27.79 -13.99
CA TYR A 24 2.65 28.42 -14.84
C TYR A 24 2.09 28.62 -16.25
N ASP A 25 2.14 29.86 -16.75
CA ASP A 25 1.67 30.22 -18.10
C ASP A 25 2.66 29.83 -19.21
N GLN A 26 3.91 29.55 -18.84
CA GLN A 26 4.98 29.11 -19.75
C GLN A 26 5.73 27.93 -19.13
N CYS A 27 6.29 27.05 -19.96
CA CYS A 27 7.12 25.97 -19.45
C CYS A 27 8.35 26.52 -18.69
N PRO A 28 8.57 26.17 -17.41
CA PRO A 28 9.68 26.71 -16.62
C PRO A 28 11.07 26.29 -17.12
N LYS A 29 11.14 25.33 -18.05
CA LYS A 29 12.39 24.76 -18.56
C LYS A 29 12.80 25.32 -19.92
N CYS A 30 11.83 25.47 -20.84
CA CYS A 30 12.08 25.91 -22.21
C CYS A 30 11.34 27.18 -22.60
N GLY A 31 10.43 27.70 -21.78
CA GLY A 31 9.65 28.91 -22.05
C GLY A 31 8.57 28.75 -23.13
N SER A 32 8.32 27.54 -23.66
CA SER A 32 7.29 27.35 -24.69
C SER A 32 5.88 27.48 -24.12
N GLU A 33 4.98 27.99 -24.96
CA GLU A 33 3.53 28.11 -24.71
C GLU A 33 2.74 26.92 -25.29
N ASP A 34 3.40 26.06 -26.08
CA ASP A 34 2.79 24.87 -26.66
C ASP A 34 2.78 23.69 -25.66
N PHE A 35 1.58 23.23 -25.33
CA PHE A 35 1.33 22.18 -24.34
C PHE A 35 0.56 21.00 -24.94
N THR A 36 1.05 19.77 -24.74
CA THR A 36 0.47 18.52 -25.27
C THR A 36 -0.72 17.96 -24.47
N GLY A 37 -1.30 18.76 -23.57
CA GLY A 37 -2.50 18.43 -22.81
C GLY A 37 -2.24 18.07 -21.33
N TYR A 38 -3.22 17.42 -20.69
CA TYR A 38 -3.21 17.13 -19.26
C TYR A 38 -2.80 15.70 -18.96
N ARG A 39 -1.74 15.50 -18.18
CA ARG A 39 -1.38 14.19 -17.64
C ARG A 39 -2.01 14.00 -16.26
N MET A 40 -2.89 13.01 -16.14
CA MET A 40 -3.53 12.65 -14.87
C MET A 40 -2.55 11.83 -14.03
N VAL A 41 -1.93 12.44 -13.02
CA VAL A 41 -1.06 11.72 -12.07
C VAL A 41 -1.93 11.24 -10.91
N ASN A 42 -2.11 9.92 -10.78
CA ASN A 42 -2.88 9.35 -9.66
C ASN A 42 -2.03 9.35 -8.37
N PRO A 43 -2.37 10.14 -7.34
CA PRO A 43 -1.61 10.15 -6.09
C PRO A 43 -1.72 8.83 -5.30
N ILE A 44 -2.80 8.07 -5.47
CA ILE A 44 -2.98 6.75 -4.82
C ILE A 44 -2.01 5.71 -5.37
N ALA A 45 -1.59 5.84 -6.64
CA ALA A 45 -0.58 4.97 -7.22
C ALA A 45 0.81 5.11 -6.56
N ARG A 46 1.04 6.15 -5.74
CA ARG A 46 2.31 6.37 -5.02
C ARG A 46 2.35 5.76 -3.63
N LEU A 47 1.23 5.29 -3.07
CA LEU A 47 1.27 4.66 -1.75
C LEU A 47 1.91 3.27 -1.88
N PRO A 48 3.04 2.99 -1.20
CA PRO A 48 3.63 1.66 -1.23
C PRO A 48 2.70 0.70 -0.49
N MET A 49 1.90 -0.06 -1.23
CA MET A 49 1.02 -1.11 -0.69
C MET A 49 1.79 -2.09 0.22
N GLU A 50 3.08 -2.29 -0.06
CA GLU A 50 4.02 -3.03 0.79
C GLU A 50 4.05 -2.48 2.23
N LEU A 51 4.21 -1.15 2.39
CA LEU A 51 4.28 -0.51 3.71
C LEU A 51 2.96 -0.66 4.47
N ILE A 52 1.84 -0.51 3.79
CA ILE A 52 0.51 -0.65 4.40
C ILE A 52 0.31 -2.06 4.92
N LEU A 53 0.64 -3.08 4.12
CA LEU A 53 0.54 -4.48 4.54
C LEU A 53 1.50 -4.80 5.69
N THR A 54 2.74 -4.30 5.65
CA THR A 54 3.70 -4.49 6.74
C THR A 54 3.20 -3.85 8.04
N VAL A 55 2.69 -2.61 8.00
CA VAL A 55 2.11 -1.96 9.17
C VAL A 55 0.89 -2.73 9.68
N ALA A 56 0.01 -3.17 8.77
CA ALA A 56 -1.15 -3.98 9.13
C ALA A 56 -0.73 -5.28 9.85
N ALA A 57 0.30 -5.98 9.36
CA ALA A 57 0.80 -7.20 9.99
C ALA A 57 1.29 -6.97 11.43
N HIS A 58 2.02 -5.88 11.67
CA HIS A 58 2.44 -5.52 13.03
C HIS A 58 1.24 -5.18 13.93
N LEU A 59 0.27 -4.41 13.41
CA LEU A 59 -0.94 -4.07 14.15
C LEU A 59 -1.76 -5.32 14.49
N THR A 60 -1.88 -6.27 13.56
CA THR A 60 -2.54 -7.56 13.80
C THR A 60 -1.85 -8.34 14.91
N TRP A 61 -0.51 -8.39 14.91
CA TRP A 61 0.25 -9.06 15.96
C TRP A 61 0.08 -8.39 17.33
N LEU A 62 0.16 -7.06 17.38
CA LEU A 62 -0.05 -6.30 18.62
C LEU A 62 -1.46 -6.49 19.17
N LEU A 63 -2.48 -6.45 18.30
CA LEU A 63 -3.87 -6.68 18.69
C LEU A 63 -4.09 -8.12 19.17
N GLY A 64 -3.47 -9.10 18.51
CA GLY A 64 -3.47 -10.50 18.93
C GLY A 64 -2.90 -10.72 20.33
N SER A 65 -1.73 -10.12 20.57
CA SER A 65 -1.04 -10.17 21.87
C SER A 65 -1.87 -9.51 22.96
N ALA A 66 -2.43 -8.32 22.68
CA ALA A 66 -3.30 -7.61 23.62
C ALA A 66 -4.59 -8.38 23.91
N GLY A 67 -5.21 -8.99 22.90
CA GLY A 67 -6.40 -9.83 23.05
C GLY A 67 -6.14 -11.05 23.92
N CYS A 68 -5.01 -11.74 23.73
CA CYS A 68 -4.61 -12.86 24.58
C CYS A 68 -4.48 -12.46 26.05
N ILE A 69 -3.80 -11.34 26.33
CA ILE A 69 -3.68 -10.80 27.69
C ILE A 69 -5.06 -10.48 28.26
N ALA A 70 -5.95 -9.85 27.48
CA ALA A 70 -7.30 -9.53 27.93
C ALA A 70 -8.13 -10.78 28.26
N PHE A 71 -8.03 -11.85 27.48
CA PHE A 71 -8.71 -13.11 27.77
C PHE A 71 -8.16 -13.79 29.03
N LEU A 72 -6.84 -13.85 29.18
CA LEU A 72 -6.20 -14.41 30.37
C LEU A 72 -6.46 -13.58 31.63
N TRP A 73 -6.60 -12.26 31.50
CA TRP A 73 -6.95 -11.40 32.62
C TRP A 73 -8.36 -11.68 33.16
N ASN A 74 -9.27 -12.15 32.30
CA ASN A 74 -10.65 -12.45 32.68
C ASN A 74 -10.85 -13.86 33.28
N THR A 75 -9.78 -14.63 33.54
CA THR A 75 -9.90 -16.01 34.07
C THR A 75 -10.16 -16.11 35.57
N ASP A 76 -10.72 -15.08 36.20
CA ASP A 76 -11.05 -15.05 37.63
C ASP A 76 -12.53 -15.38 37.90
N THR A 77 -13.19 -16.09 36.97
CA THR A 77 -14.60 -16.48 37.18
C THR A 77 -14.69 -17.70 38.10
N PRO A 78 -15.76 -17.84 38.90
CA PRO A 78 -15.92 -18.97 39.83
C PRO A 78 -16.11 -20.32 39.12
N ASP A 79 -16.48 -20.31 37.84
CA ASP A 79 -16.76 -21.52 37.07
C ASP A 79 -15.49 -22.04 36.36
N PRO A 80 -15.00 -23.25 36.69
CA PRO A 80 -13.75 -23.79 36.14
C PRO A 80 -13.83 -24.06 34.63
N HIS A 81 -15.02 -24.40 34.12
CA HIS A 81 -15.24 -24.60 32.68
C HIS A 81 -15.11 -23.31 31.88
N THR A 82 -15.59 -22.20 32.43
CA THR A 82 -15.53 -20.88 31.79
C THR A 82 -14.09 -20.36 31.73
N ASN A 83 -13.32 -20.54 32.82
CA ASN A 83 -11.89 -20.18 32.85
C ASN A 83 -11.08 -20.97 31.82
N LEU A 84 -11.37 -22.27 31.66
CA LEU A 84 -10.71 -23.12 30.68
C LEU A 84 -11.04 -22.70 29.24
N LEU A 85 -12.31 -22.37 28.95
CA LEU A 85 -12.71 -21.84 27.64
C LEU A 85 -12.04 -20.48 27.34
N LEU A 86 -11.96 -19.58 28.31
CA LEU A 86 -11.26 -18.30 28.19
C LEU A 86 -9.76 -18.47 27.90
N ALA A 87 -9.10 -19.42 28.57
CA ALA A 87 -7.70 -19.73 28.33
C ALA A 87 -7.48 -20.26 26.90
N PHE A 88 -8.28 -21.24 26.47
CA PHE A 88 -8.21 -21.76 25.09
C PHE A 88 -8.55 -20.69 24.05
N ALA A 89 -9.52 -19.82 24.32
CA ALA A 89 -9.86 -18.70 23.45
C ALA A 89 -8.69 -17.71 23.33
N GLY A 90 -8.01 -17.38 24.43
CA GLY A 90 -6.83 -16.51 24.43
C GLY A 90 -5.69 -17.07 23.58
N PHE A 91 -5.29 -18.33 23.82
CA PHE A 91 -4.24 -18.99 23.03
C PHE A 91 -4.66 -19.20 21.56
N GLY A 92 -5.92 -19.54 21.31
CA GLY A 92 -6.46 -19.68 19.96
C GLY A 92 -6.45 -18.36 19.19
N PHE A 93 -6.82 -17.26 19.84
CA PHE A 93 -6.76 -15.92 19.25
C PHE A 93 -5.32 -15.49 18.94
N LEU A 94 -4.39 -15.77 19.86
CA LEU A 94 -2.97 -15.51 19.65
C LEU A 94 -2.42 -16.30 18.44
N LEU A 95 -2.72 -17.59 18.36
CA LEU A 95 -2.28 -18.44 17.24
C LEU A 95 -2.88 -17.99 15.91
N LEU A 96 -4.16 -17.64 15.88
CA LEU A 96 -4.82 -17.10 14.69
C LEU A 96 -4.18 -15.77 14.25
N SER A 97 -3.90 -14.87 15.20
CA SER A 97 -3.25 -13.59 14.93
C SER A 97 -1.83 -13.75 14.38
N LEU A 98 -1.09 -14.76 14.86
CA LEU A 98 0.23 -15.10 14.39
C LEU A 98 0.18 -15.56 12.92
N ILE A 99 -0.73 -16.49 12.61
CA ILE A 99 -0.91 -16.99 11.24
C ILE A 99 -1.28 -15.83 10.30
N LEU A 100 -2.20 -14.97 10.71
CA LEU A 100 -2.63 -13.83 9.91
C LEU A 100 -1.48 -12.82 9.70
N SER A 101 -0.67 -12.55 10.72
CA SER A 101 0.50 -11.69 10.61
C SER A 101 1.52 -12.26 9.61
N ILE A 102 1.86 -13.55 9.72
CA ILE A 102 2.78 -14.22 8.78
C ILE A 102 2.23 -14.15 7.35
N ALA A 103 0.93 -14.39 7.16
CA ALA A 103 0.29 -14.31 5.85
C ALA A 103 0.38 -12.89 5.25
N LEU A 104 0.10 -11.86 6.06
CA LEU A 104 0.20 -10.46 5.61
C LEU A 104 1.65 -10.07 5.25
N PHE A 105 2.63 -10.51 6.04
CA PHE A 105 4.04 -10.32 5.70
C PHE A 105 4.43 -11.04 4.39
N GLY A 106 3.99 -12.28 4.21
CA GLY A 106 4.24 -13.05 2.99
C GLY A 106 3.67 -12.36 1.76
N ILE A 107 2.43 -11.87 1.84
CA ILE A 107 1.80 -11.14 0.74
C ILE A 107 2.54 -9.82 0.47
N ALA A 108 3.00 -9.10 1.49
CA ALA A 108 3.77 -7.86 1.32
C ALA A 108 5.06 -8.09 0.51
N GLU A 109 5.81 -9.13 0.86
CA GLU A 109 7.05 -9.47 0.15
C GLU A 109 6.77 -9.91 -1.30
N LEU A 110 5.73 -10.74 -1.50
CA LEU A 110 5.32 -11.17 -2.83
C LEU A 110 4.93 -9.99 -3.71
N LEU A 111 4.20 -9.01 -3.15
CA LEU A 111 3.82 -7.80 -3.88
C LEU A 111 5.06 -6.99 -4.30
N GLY A 112 6.06 -6.85 -3.43
CA GLY A 112 7.29 -6.16 -3.78
C GLY A 112 8.16 -6.90 -4.79
N ARG A 113 8.09 -8.24 -4.83
CA ARG A 113 8.73 -9.04 -5.88
C ARG A 113 8.01 -8.85 -7.22
N THR A 114 6.68 -8.91 -7.26
CA THR A 114 5.91 -8.75 -8.50
C THR A 114 6.02 -7.36 -9.09
N ILE A 115 5.98 -6.30 -8.28
CA ILE A 115 6.15 -4.91 -8.75
C ILE A 115 7.52 -4.71 -9.41
N ARG A 116 8.60 -5.27 -8.85
CA ARG A 116 9.94 -5.21 -9.45
C ARG A 116 10.00 -5.91 -10.81
N ILE A 117 9.34 -7.06 -10.95
CA ILE A 117 9.24 -7.78 -12.23
C ILE A 117 8.43 -6.96 -13.24
N GLN A 118 7.27 -6.43 -12.84
CA GLN A 118 6.43 -5.59 -13.70
C GLN A 118 7.17 -4.36 -14.22
N ARG A 119 7.98 -3.70 -13.39
CA ARG A 119 8.80 -2.55 -13.82
C ARG A 119 9.85 -2.95 -14.86
N ARG A 120 10.50 -4.10 -14.70
CA ARG A 120 11.49 -4.61 -15.67
C ARG A 120 10.84 -5.00 -16.99
N VAL A 121 9.70 -5.69 -16.95
CA VAL A 121 8.94 -6.06 -18.15
C VAL A 121 8.47 -4.80 -18.88
N LYS A 122 7.98 -3.80 -18.16
CA LYS A 122 7.56 -2.54 -18.76
C LYS A 122 8.72 -1.82 -19.47
N ALA A 123 9.89 -1.74 -18.84
CA ALA A 123 11.08 -1.16 -19.46
C ALA A 123 11.49 -1.92 -20.74
N PHE A 124 11.49 -3.25 -20.70
CA PHE A 124 11.78 -4.07 -21.88
C PHE A 124 10.77 -3.84 -23.03
N VAL A 125 9.49 -3.71 -22.70
CA VAL A 125 8.44 -3.42 -23.70
C VAL A 125 8.64 -2.03 -24.30
N GLU A 126 8.92 -1.00 -23.49
CA GLU A 126 9.21 0.35 -23.97
C GLU A 126 10.44 0.38 -24.91
N ASP A 127 11.51 -0.34 -24.57
CA ASP A 127 12.69 -0.47 -25.42
C ASP A 127 12.36 -1.15 -26.76
N TYR A 128 11.56 -2.22 -26.76
CA TYR A 128 11.17 -2.93 -27.98
C TYR A 128 10.38 -2.02 -28.95
N TRP A 129 9.42 -1.26 -28.44
CA TRP A 129 8.64 -0.32 -29.25
C TRP A 129 9.51 0.82 -29.82
N SER A 130 10.47 1.32 -29.05
CA SER A 130 11.39 2.37 -29.53
C SER A 130 12.30 1.94 -30.68
N GLN A 131 12.49 0.63 -30.84
CA GLN A 131 13.37 0.04 -31.85
C GLN A 131 12.62 -0.36 -33.13
N SER A 132 11.28 -0.37 -33.08
CA SER A 132 10.41 -0.70 -34.22
C SER A 132 9.92 0.52 -35.03
N ASP A 133 10.15 1.73 -34.52
CA ASP A 133 9.92 3.02 -35.20
C ASP A 133 11.23 3.53 -35.85
#